data_AF-A0A1I3KZV1-F1
#
_entry.id   AF-A0A1I3KZV1-F1
#
_cell.length_a   1.000
_cell.length_b   1.000
_cell.length_c   1.000
_cell.angle_alpha   90.00
_cell.angle_beta   90.00
_cell.angle_gamma   90.00
#
_symmetry.space_group_name_H-M   'P 1'
#
loop_
_entity.id
_entity.type
_entity.pdbx_description
1 polymer ?
#
loop_
_entity_poly.entity_id
_entity_poly.type
_entity_poly.pdbx_seq_one_letter_code
_entity_poly.pdbx_strand_id
1 'polypeptide(L)'
;MKRKTLNASRLQDEVSRRIHRLHTVVEDGVKIRVPRPQLQEPDKTGCNWTMKHFGNIAGFERDVAAVLDEVQAEYNLSEETTSAAADDPFGDFPGR
;
A
#
# COMPACT_ATOMS: atom_id res chain seq x y z
N MET A 1 -17.61 7.89 11.07
CA MET A 1 -17.21 8.01 9.65
C MET A 1 -17.32 6.62 9.02
N LYS A 2 -17.93 6.48 7.83
CA LYS A 2 -18.08 5.18 7.16
C LYS A 2 -16.77 4.87 6.41
N ARG A 3 -15.98 3.93 6.91
CA ARG A 3 -14.77 3.47 6.21
C ARG A 3 -15.16 2.86 4.88
N LYS A 4 -14.49 3.30 3.81
CA LYS A 4 -14.67 2.71 2.48
C LYS A 4 -13.72 1.53 2.35
N THR A 5 -14.20 0.40 1.86
CA THR A 5 -13.36 -0.77 1.58
C THR A 5 -12.85 -0.71 0.15
N LEU A 6 -11.53 -0.80 -0.04
CA LEU A 6 -10.86 -0.78 -1.34
C LEU A 6 -10.01 -2.03 -1.55
N ASN A 7 -9.88 -2.45 -2.81
CA ASN A 7 -8.96 -3.52 -3.21
C ASN A 7 -7.50 -3.08 -3.09
N ALA A 8 -6.60 -4.05 -2.89
CA ALA A 8 -5.18 -3.81 -2.67
C ALA A 8 -4.53 -2.89 -3.72
N SER A 9 -4.81 -3.11 -5.01
CA SER A 9 -4.29 -2.28 -6.08
C SER A 9 -4.84 -0.84 -6.05
N ARG A 10 -6.14 -0.67 -5.74
CA ARG A 10 -6.77 0.66 -5.64
C ARG A 10 -6.21 1.44 -4.47
N LEU A 11 -6.03 0.78 -3.34
CA LEU A 11 -5.44 1.39 -2.16
C LEU A 11 -3.97 1.78 -2.40
N GLN A 12 -3.20 0.90 -3.05
CA GLN A 12 -1.82 1.19 -3.47
C GLN A 12 -1.76 2.41 -4.41
N ASP A 13 -2.61 2.47 -5.43
CA ASP A 13 -2.68 3.59 -6.37
C ASP A 13 -3.08 4.90 -5.67
N GLU A 14 -3.97 4.84 -4.68
CA GLU A 14 -4.41 6.01 -3.92
C GLU A 14 -3.29 6.56 -3.04
N VAL A 15 -2.62 5.68 -2.28
CA VAL A 15 -1.45 6.04 -1.48
C VAL A 15 -0.34 6.60 -2.38
N SER A 16 -0.05 5.93 -3.50
CA SER A 16 0.94 6.38 -4.50
C SER A 16 0.59 7.76 -5.04
N ARG A 17 -0.66 7.98 -5.46
CA ARG A 17 -1.13 9.29 -5.93
C ARG A 17 -1.00 10.37 -4.89
N ARG A 18 -1.38 10.09 -3.63
CA ARG A 18 -1.39 11.09 -2.56
C ARG A 18 0.02 11.45 -2.12
N ILE A 19 0.92 10.46 -2.04
CA ILE A 19 2.35 10.67 -1.82
C ILE A 19 2.99 11.45 -2.98
N HIS A 20 2.74 11.06 -4.23
CA HIS A 20 3.24 11.78 -5.41
C HIS A 20 2.56 13.14 -5.62
N ARG A 21 1.52 13.47 -4.86
CA ARG A 21 0.91 14.81 -4.84
C ARG A 21 1.54 15.73 -3.80
N LEU A 22 2.29 15.19 -2.84
CA LEU A 22 3.02 15.98 -1.86
C LEU A 22 4.05 16.82 -2.60
N HIS A 23 3.95 18.14 -2.45
CA HIS A 23 4.83 19.09 -3.13
C HIS A 23 6.30 18.76 -2.89
N THR A 24 6.64 18.35 -1.65
CA THR A 24 7.99 17.93 -1.25
C THR A 24 8.52 16.76 -2.09
N VAL A 25 7.68 15.76 -2.41
CA VAL A 25 8.07 14.58 -3.20
C VAL A 25 8.19 14.93 -4.69
N VAL A 26 7.31 15.81 -5.17
CA VAL A 26 7.31 16.33 -6.55
C VAL A 26 8.53 17.21 -6.81
N GLU A 27 8.87 18.09 -5.88
CA GLU A 27 10.03 18.98 -5.96
C GLU A 27 11.35 18.23 -5.98
N ASP A 28 11.47 17.19 -5.16
CA ASP A 28 12.66 16.34 -5.10
C ASP A 28 12.74 15.34 -6.27
N GLY A 29 11.64 15.18 -7.03
CA GLY A 29 11.54 14.20 -8.12
C GLY A 29 11.60 12.75 -7.66
N VAL A 30 11.38 12.52 -6.36
CA VAL A 30 11.57 11.23 -5.70
C VAL A 30 10.38 10.31 -6.00
N LYS A 31 10.67 9.18 -6.64
CA LYS A 31 9.67 8.13 -6.85
C LYS A 31 9.63 7.23 -5.62
N ILE A 32 8.71 7.51 -4.70
CA ILE A 32 8.48 6.65 -3.54
C ILE A 32 7.84 5.36 -4.03
N ARG A 33 8.52 4.24 -3.77
CA ARG A 33 7.97 2.93 -4.14
C ARG A 33 6.96 2.52 -3.08
N VAL A 34 5.68 2.67 -3.40
CA VAL A 34 4.58 2.23 -2.54
C VAL A 34 4.41 0.71 -2.68
N PRO A 35 4.61 -0.07 -1.60
CA PRO A 35 4.42 -1.52 -1.63
C PRO A 35 2.93 -1.85 -1.66
N ARG A 36 2.62 -3.10 -2.01
CA ARG A 36 1.25 -3.61 -1.96
C ARG A 36 0.79 -3.71 -0.50
N PRO A 37 -0.42 -3.26 -0.15
CA PRO A 37 -0.94 -3.40 1.21
C PRO A 37 -1.12 -4.88 1.56
N GLN A 38 -0.68 -5.29 2.74
CA GLN A 38 -0.92 -6.63 3.29
C GLN A 38 -2.03 -6.58 4.32
N LEU A 39 -2.95 -7.54 4.24
CA LEU A 39 -4.00 -7.70 5.23
C LEU A 39 -3.37 -8.01 6.61
N GLN A 40 -3.83 -7.32 7.64
CA GLN A 40 -3.43 -7.51 9.03
C GLN A 40 -4.68 -7.53 9.92
N GLU A 41 -4.56 -8.09 11.13
CA GLU A 41 -5.57 -7.94 12.16
C GLU A 41 -5.94 -6.46 12.36
N PRO A 42 -7.25 -6.15 12.50
CA PRO A 42 -7.71 -4.78 12.66
C PRO A 42 -7.06 -4.16 13.91
N ASP A 43 -6.29 -3.09 13.70
CA ASP A 43 -5.64 -2.38 14.80
C ASP A 43 -6.66 -1.62 15.67
N LYS A 44 -6.21 -0.92 16.72
CA LYS A 44 -7.06 -0.02 17.53
C LYS A 44 -7.74 1.07 16.70
N THR A 45 -7.12 1.47 15.59
CA THR A 45 -7.71 2.36 14.59
C THR A 45 -8.73 1.63 13.71
N GLY A 46 -8.82 0.30 13.79
CA GLY A 46 -9.66 -0.60 12.99
C GLY A 46 -9.30 -0.63 11.51
N CYS A 47 -8.06 -0.30 11.20
CA CYS A 47 -7.39 -0.56 9.93
C CYS A 47 -6.96 -2.03 9.88
N ASN A 48 -7.35 -2.75 8.83
CA ASN A 48 -7.07 -4.17 8.63
C ASN A 48 -5.91 -4.43 7.64
N TRP A 49 -5.03 -3.47 7.45
CA TRP A 49 -3.90 -3.62 6.52
C TRP A 49 -2.69 -2.79 6.94
N THR A 50 -1.52 -3.21 6.47
CA THR A 50 -0.23 -2.55 6.76
C THR A 50 0.68 -2.51 5.53
N MET A 51 1.57 -1.52 5.50
CA MET A 51 2.63 -1.35 4.50
C MET A 51 3.94 -1.05 5.23
N LYS A 52 4.96 -1.91 5.07
CA LYS A 52 6.22 -1.80 5.84
C LYS A 52 7.45 -1.45 4.99
N HIS A 53 7.41 -1.67 3.68
CA HIS A 53 8.58 -1.57 2.80
C HIS A 53 8.42 -0.47 1.75
N PHE A 54 8.24 0.77 2.19
CA PHE A 54 8.29 1.90 1.26
C PHE A 54 9.72 2.14 0.80
N GLY A 55 9.93 2.15 -0.51
CA GLY A 55 11.23 2.46 -1.09
C GLY A 55 11.42 3.98 -1.19
N ASN A 56 12.59 4.46 -0.78
CA ASN A 56 13.01 5.86 -0.92
C ASN A 56 12.17 6.87 -0.10
N ILE A 57 11.77 6.50 1.13
CA ILE A 57 11.06 7.42 2.05
C ILE A 57 11.98 8.27 2.92
N ALA A 58 13.30 8.04 2.86
CA ALA A 58 14.26 8.75 3.68
C ALA A 58 14.15 10.26 3.40
N GLY A 59 13.76 11.04 4.42
CA GLY A 59 13.49 12.48 4.30
C GLY A 59 12.01 12.86 4.19
N PHE A 60 11.12 11.92 3.85
CA PHE A 60 9.67 12.14 3.67
C PHE A 60 8.82 11.30 4.64
N GLU A 61 9.44 10.62 5.60
CA GLU A 61 8.76 9.68 6.50
C GLU A 61 7.58 10.33 7.23
N ARG A 62 7.69 11.60 7.63
CA ARG A 62 6.62 12.31 8.34
C ARG A 62 5.43 12.61 7.43
N ASP A 63 5.68 13.13 6.24
CA ASP A 63 4.62 13.43 5.27
C ASP A 63 3.94 12.15 4.77
N VAL A 64 4.74 11.12 4.48
CA VAL A 64 4.23 9.80 4.09
C VAL A 64 3.42 9.18 5.23
N ALA A 65 3.91 9.23 6.48
CA ALA A 65 3.18 8.72 7.64
C ALA A 65 1.85 9.44 7.85
N ALA A 66 1.79 10.76 7.68
CA ALA A 66 0.56 11.52 7.78
C ALA A 66 -0.47 11.11 6.70
N VAL A 67 -0.02 10.99 5.45
CA VAL A 67 -0.87 10.50 4.34
C VAL A 67 -1.36 9.08 4.61
N LEU A 68 -0.50 8.21 5.15
CA LEU A 68 -0.88 6.85 5.50
C LEU A 68 -1.91 6.80 6.62
N ASP A 69 -1.75 7.61 7.66
CA ASP A 69 -2.70 7.66 8.78
C ASP A 69 -4.09 8.11 8.31
N GLU A 70 -4.15 9.14 7.45
CA GLU A 70 -5.40 9.58 6.82
C GLU A 70 -6.06 8.45 6.00
N VAL A 71 -5.28 7.76 5.17
CA VAL A 71 -5.77 6.68 4.32
C VAL A 71 -6.21 5.47 5.16
N GLN A 72 -5.49 5.14 6.24
CA GLN A 72 -5.87 4.07 7.17
C GLN A 72 -7.14 4.40 7.96
N ALA A 73 -7.36 5.68 8.29
CA ALA A 73 -8.58 6.11 8.95
C ALA A 73 -9.80 6.09 8.02
N GLU A 74 -9.59 6.37 6.72
CA GLU A 74 -10.65 6.49 5.72
C GLU A 74 -10.96 5.18 4.98
N TYR A 75 -9.94 4.33 4.78
CA TYR A 75 -10.01 3.14 3.95
C TYR A 75 -9.58 1.85 4.64
N ASN A 76 -10.37 0.80 4.44
CA ASN A 76 -10.02 -0.57 4.81
C ASN A 76 -9.69 -1.40 3.56
N LEU A 77 -8.86 -2.41 3.72
CA LEU A 77 -8.55 -3.36 2.67
C LEU A 77 -9.71 -4.34 2.55
N SER A 78 -10.36 -4.41 1.39
CA SER A 78 -11.31 -5.48 1.12
C SER A 78 -10.55 -6.82 1.11
N GLU A 79 -11.06 -7.84 1.81
CA GLU A 79 -10.63 -9.24 1.70
C GLU A 79 -10.93 -9.84 0.31
N GLU A 80 -10.57 -9.16 -0.78
CA GLU A 80 -10.39 -9.84 -2.05
C GLU A 80 -8.97 -10.37 -2.07
N THR A 81 -8.81 -11.47 -1.34
CA THR A 81 -7.60 -12.29 -1.27
C THR A 81 -7.28 -12.78 -2.68
N THR A 82 -6.45 -12.04 -3.40
CA THR A 82 -5.52 -12.66 -4.33
C THR A 82 -4.12 -12.19 -4.01
N SER A 83 -3.54 -12.94 -3.07
CA SER A 83 -2.11 -13.16 -2.97
C SER A 83 -1.57 -13.45 -4.37
N ALA A 84 -1.12 -12.42 -5.09
CA ALA A 84 -0.33 -12.58 -6.30
C ALA A 84 1.11 -12.96 -5.93
N ALA A 85 1.22 -14.05 -5.18
CA ALA A 85 2.44 -14.70 -4.72
C ALA A 85 2.07 -16.13 -4.27
N ALA A 86 1.51 -16.93 -5.19
CA ALA A 86 1.47 -18.39 -5.08
C ALA A 86 0.99 -19.12 -6.36
N ASP A 87 0.61 -18.43 -7.45
CA ASP A 87 0.46 -19.10 -8.74
C ASP A 87 1.66 -18.74 -9.59
N ASP A 88 2.69 -19.58 -9.49
CA ASP A 88 3.85 -19.58 -10.37
C ASP A 88 3.43 -20.45 -11.58
N PRO A 89 2.93 -19.89 -12.70
CA PRO A 89 2.52 -20.69 -13.87
C PRO A 89 3.72 -21.33 -14.61
N PHE A 90 4.94 -21.16 -14.08
CA PHE A 90 6.19 -21.74 -14.57
C PHE A 90 6.83 -22.72 -13.58
N GLY A 91 6.09 -23.16 -12.55
CA GLY A 91 6.51 -24.23 -11.66
C GLY A 91 6.38 -25.62 -12.33
N ASP A 92 7.50 -26.12 -12.84
CA ASP A 92 7.78 -27.52 -13.17
C ASP A 92 7.26 -28.04 -14.52
N PHE A 93 8.02 -27.77 -15.59
CA PHE A 93 8.15 -28.71 -16.70
C PHE A 93 9.24 -29.73 -16.34
N PRO A 94 8.93 -30.97 -15.94
CA PRO A 94 9.92 -32.04 -15.97
C PRO A 94 10.06 -32.51 -17.42
N GLY A 95 10.89 -31.79 -18.18
CA GLY A 95 11.44 -32.33 -19.42
C GLY A 95 12.53 -33.34 -19.07
N ARG A 96 12.19 -34.64 -19.12
CA ARG A 96 12.96 -35.68 -19.83
C ARG A 96 12.32 -37.06 -19.68
#